data_AF-A0A820YF35-F1
#
_entry.id   AF-A0A820YF35-F1
#
_cell.length_a   1.000
_cell.length_b   1.000
_cell.length_c   1.000
_cell.angle_alpha   90.00
_cell.angle_beta   90.00
_cell.angle_gamma   90.00
#
_symmetry.space_group_name_H-M   'P 1'
#
loop_
_entity.id
_entity.type
_entity.pdbx_description
1 polymer ?
#
loop_
_entity_poly.entity_id
_entity_poly.type
_entity_poly.pdbx_seq_one_letter_code
_entity_poly.pdbx_strand_id
1 'polypeptide(L)'
;MKKSIETKIKYFLDRIRALIINYNFSEADEKIDSVIVVRNLLGKYCIKYISDHIENLQNYGKTVVLPDMINRYSQMDISEYMLNPPKNIFEKLANVNSTNQIYSEILDKLRKLILEKFRNELERAKTKQTIDITNEHIRRFESAVKYLPESMKNALEIELQHCKDDIKRLIQYSELKLQDSSVTEEIDKINNCSFEYQNLQVIKSYFNKGKELASKRIDNIVVKIHHNLGKQNIIEALNDMKILYKYKTELNMYINDIETIYVEIHVDIICIFEDAYQHFLNQILTVHQTNHVKTKTEVLKKDVTCLFEFMKFRDDVQNEQISNFVLPEDFDEKMTRLSEKIGTYSIEHAKNYKVAFENFDISSLVDILKTMYICNSLLTQIKVYHDQHIKKNSIINTIKVNLEKLTPYPDMLESICQKIENLGKELINTKLFESNRKYHIKDRDAFYRDVNEKFFILSQTKRFHPFHLRIDVNKLEEECLESIEKEISIIYSNVKKFLDNFSQEKLLGRRNYENFNRNYCNLISIERTMKKIPFQRKFTTEDIEKIIQDKIKMWESSIEEEPTLENVANNLIKMKVVSMDISCLEIGITKRIEEILSNFKKVLNEVDFATLNVIVNETGFE
;
A
#
# COMPACT_ATOMS: atom_id res chain seq x y z
N MET A 1 -112.68 53.58 23.04
CA MET A 1 -112.18 53.78 21.66
C MET A 1 -110.66 53.97 21.58
N LYS A 2 -110.06 54.97 22.27
CA LYS A 2 -108.61 55.24 22.30
C LYS A 2 -107.71 54.01 22.55
N LYS A 3 -107.94 53.26 23.65
CA LYS A 3 -107.19 52.03 23.98
C LYS A 3 -107.21 50.95 22.88
N SER A 4 -108.30 50.83 22.12
CA SER A 4 -108.43 49.83 21.05
C SER A 4 -107.58 50.22 19.82
N ILE A 5 -107.51 51.52 19.50
CA ILE A 5 -106.65 52.04 18.43
C ILE A 5 -105.17 51.90 18.83
N GLU A 6 -104.81 52.28 20.06
CA GLU A 6 -103.44 52.13 20.58
C GLU A 6 -102.97 50.66 20.55
N THR A 7 -103.85 49.71 20.90
CA THR A 7 -103.52 48.27 20.88
C THR A 7 -103.28 47.75 19.45
N LYS A 8 -104.10 48.18 18.48
CA LYS A 8 -103.90 47.81 17.07
C LYS A 8 -102.61 48.41 16.51
N ILE A 9 -102.29 49.67 16.82
CA ILE A 9 -101.06 50.32 16.38
C ILE A 9 -99.84 49.69 17.04
N LYS A 10 -99.92 49.32 18.31
CA LYS A 10 -98.87 48.56 19.00
C LYS A 10 -98.55 47.24 18.28
N TYR A 11 -99.56 46.48 17.84
CA TYR A 11 -99.34 45.26 17.05
C TYR A 11 -98.58 45.53 15.73
N PHE A 12 -98.87 46.63 15.04
CA PHE A 12 -98.11 47.03 13.85
C PHE A 12 -96.68 47.43 14.18
N LEU A 13 -96.48 48.18 15.26
CA LEU A 13 -95.14 48.60 15.74
C LEU A 13 -94.30 47.39 16.20
N ASP A 14 -94.91 46.40 16.85
CA ASP A 14 -94.23 45.15 17.23
C ASP A 14 -93.82 44.33 15.99
N ARG A 15 -94.64 44.34 14.93
CA ARG A 15 -94.26 43.74 13.63
C ARG A 15 -93.12 44.49 12.96
N ILE A 16 -93.11 45.82 13.00
CA ILE A 16 -92.00 46.64 12.51
C ILE A 16 -90.73 46.32 13.31
N ARG A 17 -90.82 46.19 14.64
CA ARG A 17 -89.70 45.77 15.47
C ARG A 17 -89.14 44.42 15.07
N ALA A 18 -90.00 43.45 14.77
CA ALA A 18 -89.59 42.14 14.28
C ALA A 18 -88.89 42.22 12.91
N LEU A 19 -89.32 43.13 12.02
CA LEU A 19 -88.64 43.36 10.74
C LEU A 19 -87.24 43.96 10.94
N ILE A 20 -87.09 44.93 11.85
CA ILE A 20 -85.80 45.52 12.22
C ILE A 20 -84.86 44.44 12.79
N ILE A 21 -85.34 43.61 13.72
CA ILE A 21 -84.55 42.49 14.31
C ILE A 21 -84.09 41.49 13.24
N ASN A 22 -84.89 41.25 12.21
CA ASN A 22 -84.58 40.33 11.11
C ASN A 22 -83.79 40.99 9.94
N TYR A 23 -83.28 42.20 10.16
CA TYR A 23 -82.52 43.00 9.18
C TYR A 23 -83.30 43.34 7.91
N ASN A 24 -84.63 43.30 7.93
CA ASN A 24 -85.47 43.70 6.80
C ASN A 24 -85.78 45.19 6.90
N PHE A 25 -84.73 46.01 6.76
CA PHE A 25 -84.78 47.45 7.00
C PHE A 25 -85.67 48.18 5.99
N SER A 26 -85.65 47.76 4.72
CA SER A 26 -86.50 48.35 3.67
C SER A 26 -87.98 48.23 3.99
N GLU A 27 -88.45 47.02 4.31
CA GLU A 27 -89.85 46.81 4.67
C GLU A 27 -90.18 47.48 6.01
N ALA A 28 -89.24 47.51 6.97
CA ALA A 28 -89.45 48.22 8.23
C ALA A 28 -89.66 49.73 8.01
N ASP A 29 -88.85 50.36 7.17
CA ASP A 29 -88.94 51.79 6.86
C ASP A 29 -90.25 52.12 6.11
N GLU A 30 -90.65 51.32 5.11
CA GLU A 30 -91.95 51.48 4.42
C GLU A 30 -93.16 51.35 5.36
N LYS A 31 -93.10 50.39 6.30
CA LYS A 31 -94.15 50.20 7.30
C LYS A 31 -94.16 51.32 8.33
N ILE A 32 -93.00 51.87 8.71
CA ILE A 32 -92.91 53.08 9.54
C ILE A 32 -93.61 54.25 8.84
N ASP A 33 -93.31 54.49 7.56
CA ASP A 33 -93.94 55.55 6.77
C ASP A 33 -95.47 55.38 6.71
N SER A 34 -95.93 54.13 6.52
CA SER A 34 -97.36 53.79 6.57
C SER A 34 -97.99 54.13 7.92
N VAL A 35 -97.29 53.85 9.04
CA VAL A 35 -97.77 54.21 10.39
C VAL A 35 -97.73 55.73 10.61
N ILE A 36 -96.77 56.46 10.02
CA ILE A 36 -96.72 57.93 10.04
C ILE A 36 -97.95 58.52 9.31
N VAL A 37 -98.33 57.96 8.15
CA VAL A 37 -99.55 58.38 7.44
C VAL A 37 -100.79 58.15 8.29
N VAL A 38 -100.93 56.96 8.90
CA VAL A 38 -102.04 56.65 9.83
C VAL A 38 -102.04 57.58 11.04
N ARG A 39 -100.88 57.88 11.62
CA ARG A 39 -100.72 58.85 12.71
C ARG A 39 -101.27 60.22 12.30
N ASN A 40 -100.92 60.70 11.11
CA ASN A 40 -101.36 62.00 10.61
C ASN A 40 -102.89 62.05 10.41
N LEU A 41 -103.50 60.96 9.91
CA LEU A 41 -104.95 60.83 9.74
C LEU A 41 -105.72 60.79 11.07
N LEU A 42 -105.13 60.22 12.12
CA LEU A 42 -105.76 60.13 13.45
C LEU A 42 -105.77 61.46 14.23
N GLY A 43 -105.08 62.51 13.75
CA GLY A 43 -105.04 63.82 14.40
C GLY A 43 -104.61 63.76 15.88
N LYS A 44 -105.10 64.68 16.73
CA LYS A 44 -104.68 64.82 18.15
C LYS A 44 -104.95 63.58 19.04
N TYR A 45 -105.65 62.54 18.58
CA TYR A 45 -106.11 61.43 19.40
C TYR A 45 -104.99 60.55 19.98
N CYS A 46 -103.96 60.22 19.18
CA CYS A 46 -102.90 59.27 19.55
C CYS A 46 -101.48 59.71 19.12
N ILE A 47 -101.29 60.97 18.65
CA ILE A 47 -100.03 61.43 18.05
C ILE A 47 -98.80 61.17 18.93
N LYS A 48 -98.84 61.55 20.22
CA LYS A 48 -97.67 61.47 21.11
C LYS A 48 -97.23 60.01 21.33
N TYR A 49 -98.18 59.12 21.62
CA TYR A 49 -97.91 57.70 21.83
C TYR A 49 -97.24 57.04 20.61
N ILE A 50 -97.75 57.31 19.41
CA ILE A 50 -97.23 56.75 18.16
C ILE A 50 -95.86 57.34 17.83
N SER A 51 -95.69 58.66 18.00
CA SER A 51 -94.39 59.33 17.81
C SER A 51 -93.30 58.77 18.71
N ASP A 52 -93.57 58.67 20.01
CA ASP A 52 -92.59 58.15 20.98
C ASP A 52 -92.21 56.70 20.65
N HIS A 53 -93.15 55.88 20.17
CA HIS A 53 -92.85 54.49 19.78
C HIS A 53 -92.10 54.38 18.45
N ILE A 54 -92.42 55.21 17.45
CA ILE A 54 -91.66 55.26 16.18
C ILE A 54 -90.22 55.71 16.46
N GLU A 55 -90.04 56.77 17.26
CA GLU A 55 -88.72 57.27 17.65
C GLU A 55 -87.94 56.20 18.42
N ASN A 56 -88.58 55.50 19.36
CA ASN A 56 -87.97 54.38 20.08
C ASN A 56 -87.58 53.22 19.14
N LEU A 57 -88.38 52.89 18.12
CA LEU A 57 -88.03 51.84 17.14
C LEU A 57 -86.87 52.26 16.24
N GLN A 58 -86.87 53.50 15.76
CA GLN A 58 -85.77 54.03 14.94
C GLN A 58 -84.47 54.13 15.75
N ASN A 59 -84.55 54.56 17.01
CA ASN A 59 -83.41 54.56 17.92
C ASN A 59 -82.94 53.13 18.21
N TYR A 60 -83.84 52.18 18.48
CA TYR A 60 -83.50 50.77 18.70
C TYR A 60 -82.77 50.14 17.50
N GLY A 61 -83.20 50.41 16.27
CA GLY A 61 -82.49 49.98 15.07
C GLY A 61 -81.07 50.53 15.00
N LYS A 62 -80.90 51.83 15.29
CA LYS A 62 -79.61 52.54 15.20
C LYS A 62 -78.63 52.18 16.31
N THR A 63 -79.09 52.12 17.56
CA THR A 63 -78.21 52.00 18.74
C THR A 63 -78.05 50.57 19.24
N VAL A 64 -78.91 49.64 18.83
CA VAL A 64 -78.85 48.24 19.27
C VAL A 64 -78.61 47.31 18.08
N VAL A 65 -79.53 47.27 17.11
CA VAL A 65 -79.51 46.24 16.06
C VAL A 65 -78.33 46.38 15.10
N LEU A 66 -78.00 47.60 14.66
CA LEU A 66 -76.85 47.83 13.77
C LEU A 66 -75.49 47.56 14.45
N PRO A 67 -75.22 48.03 15.68
CA PRO A 67 -74.04 47.63 16.45
C PRO A 67 -73.94 46.13 16.70
N ASP A 68 -75.04 45.46 17.06
CA ASP A 68 -75.06 44.01 17.28
C ASP A 68 -74.70 43.22 16.01
N MET A 69 -75.17 43.68 14.84
CA MET A 69 -74.80 43.11 13.55
C MET A 69 -73.31 43.26 13.26
N ILE A 70 -72.71 44.44 13.51
CA ILE A 70 -71.26 44.64 13.37
C ILE A 70 -70.50 43.69 14.30
N ASN A 71 -70.91 43.62 15.57
CA ASN A 71 -70.26 42.77 16.56
C ASN A 71 -70.31 41.29 16.15
N ARG A 72 -71.46 40.83 15.64
CA ARG A 72 -71.64 39.48 15.12
C ARG A 72 -70.62 39.15 14.03
N TYR A 73 -70.50 39.97 12.98
CA TYR A 73 -69.54 39.72 11.90
C TYR A 73 -68.09 39.97 12.31
N SER A 74 -67.85 40.84 13.30
CA SER A 74 -66.53 41.06 13.88
C SER A 74 -66.02 39.83 14.65
N GLN A 75 -66.90 39.08 15.32
CA GLN A 75 -66.52 37.89 16.09
C GLN A 75 -66.57 36.57 15.29
N MET A 76 -67.40 36.50 14.24
CA MET A 76 -67.62 35.29 13.44
C MET A 76 -66.38 34.82 12.67
N ASP A 77 -66.03 33.55 12.74
CA ASP A 77 -64.95 33.00 11.91
C ASP A 77 -65.34 32.97 10.43
N ILE A 78 -64.38 33.15 9.51
CA ILE A 78 -64.69 33.15 8.07
C ILE A 78 -65.32 31.82 7.58
N SER A 79 -65.03 30.71 8.27
CA SER A 79 -65.58 29.39 7.95
C SER A 79 -67.09 29.32 8.24
N GLU A 80 -67.59 30.17 9.14
CA GLU A 80 -69.01 30.24 9.52
C GLU A 80 -69.85 31.09 8.54
N TYR A 81 -69.22 31.77 7.58
CA TYR A 81 -69.93 32.57 6.55
C TYR A 81 -70.83 31.73 5.65
N MET A 82 -70.65 30.42 5.60
CA MET A 82 -71.62 29.51 4.96
C MET A 82 -72.99 29.55 5.67
N LEU A 83 -73.02 29.67 6.99
CA LEU A 83 -74.24 29.65 7.80
C LEU A 83 -74.90 31.03 7.85
N ASN A 84 -74.10 32.10 7.83
CA ASN A 84 -74.59 33.49 7.84
C ASN A 84 -73.91 34.34 6.76
N PRO A 85 -74.27 34.15 5.48
CA PRO A 85 -73.55 34.74 4.36
C PRO A 85 -73.52 36.27 4.39
N PRO A 86 -72.34 36.91 4.40
CA PRO A 86 -72.21 38.35 4.30
C PRO A 86 -72.96 38.94 3.11
N LYS A 87 -72.97 38.28 1.95
CA LYS A 87 -73.71 38.76 0.76
C LYS A 87 -75.17 39.09 1.05
N ASN A 88 -75.86 38.30 1.88
CA ASN A 88 -77.28 38.50 2.20
C ASN A 88 -77.50 39.77 3.03
N ILE A 89 -76.58 40.09 3.94
CA ILE A 89 -76.65 41.30 4.77
C ILE A 89 -76.28 42.53 3.95
N PHE A 90 -75.29 42.41 3.07
CA PHE A 90 -74.93 43.49 2.15
C PHE A 90 -76.06 43.84 1.19
N GLU A 91 -76.78 42.85 0.64
CA GLU A 91 -77.97 43.07 -0.19
C GLU A 91 -79.09 43.79 0.60
N LYS A 92 -79.38 43.32 1.83
CA LYS A 92 -80.40 43.93 2.68
C LYS A 92 -80.09 45.39 3.05
N LEU A 93 -78.82 45.71 3.32
CA LEU A 93 -78.39 47.08 3.61
C LEU A 93 -78.29 47.95 2.35
N ALA A 94 -77.90 47.37 1.22
CA ALA A 94 -77.79 48.10 -0.05
C ALA A 94 -79.15 48.69 -0.49
N ASN A 95 -80.24 47.96 -0.25
CA ASN A 95 -81.61 48.39 -0.59
C ASN A 95 -82.08 49.65 0.17
N VAL A 96 -81.48 49.98 1.32
CA VAL A 96 -81.79 51.17 2.14
C VAL A 96 -80.64 52.18 2.19
N ASN A 97 -79.54 51.90 1.50
CA ASN A 97 -78.30 52.68 1.58
C ASN A 97 -78.45 54.08 0.93
N SER A 98 -79.23 54.18 -0.15
CA SER A 98 -79.44 55.44 -0.88
C SER A 98 -80.29 56.46 -0.13
N THR A 99 -81.03 56.03 0.89
CA THR A 99 -81.98 56.86 1.65
C THR A 99 -81.47 57.30 3.03
N ASN A 100 -80.43 56.67 3.59
CA ASN A 100 -79.94 56.99 4.94
C ASN A 100 -78.43 56.72 5.12
N GLN A 101 -77.69 57.77 5.45
CA GLN A 101 -76.23 57.76 5.63
C GLN A 101 -75.74 56.73 6.66
N ILE A 102 -76.52 56.44 7.70
CA ILE A 102 -76.13 55.51 8.76
C ILE A 102 -75.94 54.09 8.20
N TYR A 103 -76.78 53.64 7.27
CA TYR A 103 -76.63 52.31 6.68
C TYR A 103 -75.39 52.20 5.78
N SER A 104 -75.01 53.31 5.12
CA SER A 104 -73.77 53.41 4.34
C SER A 104 -72.52 53.22 5.21
N GLU A 105 -72.46 53.93 6.33
CA GLU A 105 -71.33 53.85 7.26
C GLU A 105 -71.19 52.44 7.87
N ILE A 106 -72.31 51.77 8.14
CA ILE A 106 -72.31 50.39 8.64
C ILE A 106 -71.84 49.41 7.56
N LEU A 107 -72.28 49.58 6.31
CA LEU A 107 -71.83 48.78 5.16
C LEU A 107 -70.30 48.88 4.98
N ASP A 108 -69.74 50.09 5.07
CA ASP A 108 -68.30 50.31 4.94
C ASP A 108 -67.51 49.71 6.11
N LYS A 109 -68.04 49.80 7.34
CA LYS A 109 -67.43 49.15 8.52
C LYS A 109 -67.41 47.62 8.38
N LEU A 110 -68.53 47.02 7.98
CA LEU A 110 -68.62 45.58 7.72
C LEU A 110 -67.66 45.16 6.60
N ARG A 111 -67.57 45.93 5.52
CA ARG A 111 -66.67 45.66 4.40
C ARG A 111 -65.21 45.60 4.87
N LYS A 112 -64.76 46.61 5.62
CA LYS A 112 -63.38 46.66 6.15
C LYS A 112 -63.07 45.46 7.05
N LEU A 113 -63.95 45.17 8.02
CA LEU A 113 -63.77 44.06 8.97
C LEU A 113 -63.65 42.71 8.27
N ILE A 114 -64.52 42.46 7.28
CA ILE A 114 -64.54 41.19 6.57
C ILE A 114 -63.30 41.07 5.67
N LEU A 115 -62.92 42.11 4.92
CA LEU A 115 -61.72 42.09 4.08
C LEU A 115 -60.46 41.81 4.92
N GLU A 116 -60.33 42.45 6.08
CA GLU A 116 -59.20 42.27 6.98
C GLU A 116 -59.06 40.81 7.45
N LYS A 117 -60.17 40.13 7.74
CA LYS A 117 -60.16 38.70 8.10
C LYS A 117 -59.63 37.80 6.99
N PHE A 118 -60.03 38.06 5.74
CA PHE A 118 -59.52 37.29 4.60
C PHE A 118 -58.03 37.57 4.35
N ARG A 119 -57.60 38.83 4.47
CA ARG A 119 -56.18 39.20 4.35
C ARG A 119 -55.32 38.57 5.44
N ASN A 120 -55.81 38.52 6.68
CA ASN A 120 -55.13 37.83 7.77
C ASN A 120 -54.96 36.33 7.50
N GLU A 121 -55.90 35.67 6.83
CA GLU A 121 -55.74 34.27 6.43
C GLU A 121 -54.71 34.09 5.31
N LEU A 122 -54.60 35.03 4.36
CA LEU A 122 -53.51 35.03 3.37
C LEU A 122 -52.14 35.25 4.01
N GLU A 123 -52.02 36.19 4.95
CA GLU A 123 -50.76 36.41 5.69
C GLU A 123 -50.38 35.21 6.56
N ARG A 124 -51.37 34.54 7.17
CA ARG A 124 -51.15 33.25 7.85
C ARG A 124 -50.72 32.14 6.89
N ALA A 125 -51.25 32.12 5.65
CA ALA A 125 -50.83 31.16 4.64
C ALA A 125 -49.35 31.35 4.25
N LYS A 126 -48.88 32.61 4.18
CA LYS A 126 -47.47 32.94 3.90
C LYS A 126 -46.53 32.61 5.06
N THR A 127 -47.01 32.70 6.29
CA THR A 127 -46.19 32.56 7.52
C THR A 127 -46.24 31.19 8.18
N LYS A 128 -47.11 30.26 7.72
CA LYS A 128 -47.21 28.90 8.28
C LYS A 128 -45.95 28.07 7.99
N GLN A 129 -45.63 27.15 8.90
CA GLN A 129 -44.44 26.26 8.90
C GLN A 129 -44.22 25.45 7.61
N THR A 130 -45.25 25.25 6.78
CA THR A 130 -45.16 24.53 5.50
C THR A 130 -45.71 25.41 4.38
N ILE A 131 -44.83 25.82 3.47
CA ILE A 131 -45.19 26.57 2.26
C ILE A 131 -45.77 25.55 1.27
N ASP A 132 -47.10 25.44 1.27
CA ASP A 132 -47.84 24.55 0.36
C ASP A 132 -49.03 25.31 -0.24
N ILE A 133 -49.25 25.13 -1.54
CA ILE A 133 -50.40 25.67 -2.26
C ILE A 133 -51.70 25.02 -1.75
N THR A 134 -51.64 23.83 -1.14
CA THR A 134 -52.77 23.14 -0.52
C THR A 134 -53.00 23.51 0.96
N ASN A 135 -52.33 24.56 1.45
CA ASN A 135 -52.43 25.04 2.83
C ASN A 135 -53.89 25.21 3.28
N GLU A 136 -54.18 24.76 4.50
CA GLU A 136 -55.46 24.89 5.18
C GLU A 136 -56.03 26.33 5.16
N HIS A 137 -55.19 27.37 5.31
CA HIS A 137 -55.64 28.76 5.26
C HIS A 137 -56.10 29.17 3.85
N ILE A 138 -55.42 28.68 2.80
CA ILE A 138 -55.84 28.86 1.40
C ILE A 138 -57.19 28.17 1.17
N ARG A 139 -57.35 26.93 1.66
CA ARG A 139 -58.61 26.19 1.53
C ARG A 139 -59.76 26.86 2.28
N ARG A 140 -59.52 27.36 3.50
CA ARG A 140 -60.51 28.12 4.28
C ARG A 140 -60.91 29.41 3.55
N PHE A 141 -59.93 30.12 2.99
CA PHE A 141 -60.16 31.30 2.15
C PHE A 141 -61.05 30.98 0.93
N GLU A 142 -60.66 29.99 0.13
CA GLU A 142 -61.40 29.58 -1.08
C GLU A 142 -62.83 29.11 -0.80
N SER A 143 -63.04 28.48 0.35
CA SER A 143 -64.36 28.05 0.79
C SER A 143 -65.23 29.24 1.21
N ALA A 144 -64.67 30.18 1.99
CA ALA A 144 -65.41 31.28 2.57
C ALA A 144 -65.70 32.42 1.58
N VAL A 145 -64.80 32.67 0.61
CA VAL A 145 -64.89 33.82 -0.31
C VAL A 145 -66.16 33.80 -1.17
N LYS A 146 -66.71 32.59 -1.41
CA LYS A 146 -67.95 32.35 -2.17
C LYS A 146 -69.21 32.93 -1.53
N TYR A 147 -69.16 33.27 -0.24
CA TYR A 147 -70.29 33.83 0.51
C TYR A 147 -70.23 35.36 0.65
N LEU A 148 -69.24 36.00 0.02
CA LEU A 148 -69.07 37.46 -0.01
C LEU A 148 -69.83 38.11 -1.18
N PRO A 149 -70.08 39.43 -1.11
CA PRO A 149 -70.50 40.21 -2.26
C PRO A 149 -69.46 40.17 -3.40
N GLU A 150 -69.91 40.20 -4.65
CA GLU A 150 -69.05 40.05 -5.82
C GLU A 150 -67.92 41.11 -5.88
N SER A 151 -68.20 42.33 -5.44
CA SER A 151 -67.21 43.42 -5.40
C SER A 151 -66.05 43.15 -4.44
N MET A 152 -66.27 42.38 -3.37
CA MET A 152 -65.23 41.99 -2.40
C MET A 152 -64.54 40.69 -2.83
N LYS A 153 -65.32 39.74 -3.34
CA LYS A 153 -64.84 38.46 -3.84
C LYS A 153 -63.76 38.63 -4.90
N ASN A 154 -64.02 39.44 -5.94
CA ASN A 154 -63.08 39.62 -7.04
C ASN A 154 -61.72 40.18 -6.58
N ALA A 155 -61.72 41.17 -5.68
CA ALA A 155 -60.49 41.74 -5.14
C ALA A 155 -59.68 40.70 -4.35
N LEU A 156 -60.37 39.89 -3.54
CA LEU A 156 -59.76 38.86 -2.72
C LEU A 156 -59.24 37.67 -3.54
N GLU A 157 -59.94 37.28 -4.61
CA GLU A 157 -59.48 36.20 -5.52
C GLU A 157 -58.18 36.59 -6.25
N ILE A 158 -58.00 37.87 -6.61
CA ILE A 158 -56.75 38.38 -7.18
C ILE A 158 -55.62 38.32 -6.14
N GLU A 159 -55.87 38.78 -4.90
CA GLU A 159 -54.89 38.71 -3.80
C GLU A 159 -54.48 37.26 -3.49
N LEU A 160 -55.42 36.30 -3.55
CA LEU A 160 -55.13 34.88 -3.41
C LEU A 160 -54.22 34.36 -4.52
N GLN A 161 -54.47 34.74 -5.77
CA GLN A 161 -53.67 34.29 -6.91
C GLN A 161 -52.21 34.77 -6.78
N HIS A 162 -52.00 36.04 -6.44
CA HIS A 162 -50.65 36.56 -6.16
C HIS A 162 -49.96 35.79 -5.04
N CYS A 163 -50.69 35.48 -3.95
CA CYS A 163 -50.14 34.69 -2.85
C CYS A 163 -49.70 33.29 -3.31
N LYS A 164 -50.47 32.62 -4.18
CA LYS A 164 -50.11 31.31 -4.74
C LYS A 164 -48.88 31.39 -5.65
N ASP A 165 -48.78 32.44 -6.46
CA ASP A 165 -47.66 32.62 -7.39
C ASP A 165 -46.35 32.92 -6.64
N ASP A 166 -46.39 33.73 -5.58
CA ASP A 166 -45.24 34.01 -4.72
C ASP A 166 -44.73 32.73 -4.02
N ILE A 167 -45.66 31.94 -3.47
CA ILE A 167 -45.36 30.62 -2.89
C ILE A 167 -44.67 29.72 -3.93
N LYS A 168 -45.20 29.66 -5.16
CA LYS A 168 -44.63 28.83 -6.23
C LYS A 168 -43.24 29.27 -6.65
N ARG A 169 -42.99 30.58 -6.76
CA ARG A 169 -41.67 31.13 -7.10
C ARG A 169 -40.61 30.83 -6.03
N LEU A 170 -40.97 30.94 -4.75
CA LEU A 170 -40.07 30.61 -3.64
C LEU A 170 -39.63 29.13 -3.66
N ILE A 171 -40.56 28.22 -3.98
CA ILE A 171 -40.25 26.79 -4.16
C ILE A 171 -39.25 26.61 -5.31
N GLN A 172 -39.54 27.17 -6.49
CA GLN A 172 -38.69 27.03 -7.69
C GLN A 172 -37.28 27.62 -7.51
N TYR A 173 -37.18 28.79 -6.87
CA TYR A 173 -35.88 29.42 -6.59
C TYR A 173 -35.01 28.55 -5.67
N SER A 174 -35.64 27.93 -4.66
CA SER A 174 -34.94 27.04 -3.73
C SER A 174 -34.46 25.75 -4.43
N GLU A 175 -35.26 25.19 -5.34
CA GLU A 175 -34.88 24.02 -6.15
C GLU A 175 -33.65 24.30 -7.03
N LEU A 176 -33.62 25.45 -7.72
CA LEU A 176 -32.51 25.83 -8.59
C LEU A 176 -31.21 26.03 -7.80
N LYS A 177 -31.25 26.71 -6.65
CA LYS A 177 -30.07 26.94 -5.80
C LYS A 177 -29.45 25.62 -5.28
N LEU A 178 -30.29 24.62 -5.01
CA LEU A 178 -29.86 23.27 -4.62
C LEU A 178 -29.30 22.44 -5.78
N GLN A 179 -29.86 22.61 -6.99
CA GLN A 179 -29.27 21.98 -8.18
C GLN A 179 -27.89 22.58 -8.51
N ASP A 180 -27.73 23.90 -8.46
CA ASP A 180 -26.44 24.55 -8.75
C ASP A 180 -25.34 24.20 -7.73
N SER A 181 -25.70 24.05 -6.44
CA SER A 181 -24.77 23.60 -5.40
C SER A 181 -24.41 22.10 -5.53
N SER A 182 -25.27 21.28 -6.12
CA SER A 182 -24.95 19.87 -6.43
C SER A 182 -23.97 19.70 -7.58
N VAL A 183 -23.85 20.69 -8.47
CA VAL A 183 -22.99 20.65 -9.68
C VAL A 183 -21.57 21.14 -9.40
N THR A 184 -21.35 21.98 -8.39
CA THR A 184 -20.07 22.69 -8.19
C THR A 184 -19.05 22.03 -7.25
N GLU A 185 -19.28 20.79 -6.79
CA GLU A 185 -18.32 19.94 -6.04
C GLU A 185 -17.67 20.53 -4.75
N GLU A 186 -18.12 21.68 -4.25
CA GLU A 186 -17.56 22.31 -3.05
C GLU A 186 -18.37 21.95 -1.79
N ILE A 187 -17.75 21.21 -0.86
CA ILE A 187 -18.36 20.84 0.43
C ILE A 187 -18.81 22.07 1.21
N ASP A 188 -18.08 23.19 1.09
CA ASP A 188 -18.43 24.47 1.69
C ASP A 188 -19.82 24.98 1.24
N LYS A 189 -20.22 24.73 -0.02
CA LYS A 189 -21.55 25.10 -0.54
C LYS A 189 -22.64 24.18 -0.01
N ILE A 190 -22.37 22.88 0.15
CA ILE A 190 -23.31 21.92 0.74
C ILE A 190 -23.52 22.24 2.23
N ASN A 191 -22.46 22.57 2.96
CA ASN A 191 -22.52 22.96 4.37
C ASN A 191 -23.24 24.31 4.55
N ASN A 192 -22.92 25.32 3.74
CA ASN A 192 -23.59 26.63 3.80
C ASN A 192 -25.07 26.54 3.42
N CYS A 193 -25.44 25.77 2.38
CA CYS A 193 -26.85 25.52 2.06
C CYS A 193 -27.53 24.79 3.22
N SER A 194 -26.90 23.76 3.78
CA SER A 194 -27.47 23.00 4.90
C SER A 194 -27.71 23.87 6.13
N PHE A 195 -26.80 24.81 6.44
CA PHE A 195 -26.93 25.76 7.57
C PHE A 195 -28.02 26.82 7.34
N GLU A 196 -28.13 27.39 6.13
CA GLU A 196 -29.23 28.31 5.77
C GLU A 196 -30.60 27.61 5.91
N TYR A 197 -30.68 26.32 5.56
CA TYR A 197 -31.92 25.55 5.58
C TYR A 197 -32.22 24.86 6.92
N GLN A 198 -31.26 24.75 7.84
CA GLN A 198 -31.46 24.14 9.16
C GLN A 198 -32.37 24.99 10.06
N ASN A 199 -32.30 26.32 9.91
CA ASN A 199 -33.11 27.28 10.68
C ASN A 199 -34.50 27.54 10.08
N LEU A 200 -34.71 27.15 8.81
CA LEU A 200 -35.99 27.23 8.13
C LEU A 200 -36.64 25.83 8.15
N GLN A 201 -37.45 25.52 9.17
CA GLN A 201 -38.23 24.26 9.24
C GLN A 201 -39.00 23.92 7.95
N VAL A 202 -39.25 24.95 7.12
CA VAL A 202 -39.83 24.94 5.78
C VAL A 202 -39.10 24.01 4.78
N ILE A 203 -37.82 23.67 4.98
CA ILE A 203 -36.95 23.02 3.97
C ILE A 203 -36.26 21.73 4.53
N LYS A 204 -36.91 21.02 5.46
CA LYS A 204 -36.39 19.73 5.96
C LYS A 204 -36.21 18.67 4.86
N SER A 205 -37.06 18.69 3.82
CA SER A 205 -36.98 17.79 2.67
C SER A 205 -35.72 18.03 1.83
N TYR A 206 -35.25 19.27 1.69
CA TYR A 206 -34.02 19.53 0.93
C TYR A 206 -32.75 19.36 1.74
N PHE A 207 -32.80 19.59 3.06
CA PHE A 207 -31.72 19.14 3.94
C PHE A 207 -31.51 17.62 3.81
N ASN A 208 -32.59 16.83 3.79
CA ASN A 208 -32.51 15.39 3.55
C ASN A 208 -31.95 15.03 2.17
N LYS A 209 -32.33 15.75 1.10
CA LYS A 209 -31.75 15.57 -0.25
C LYS A 209 -30.25 15.89 -0.29
N GLY A 210 -29.82 16.96 0.39
CA GLY A 210 -28.40 17.31 0.53
C GLY A 210 -27.62 16.21 1.25
N LYS A 211 -28.18 15.67 2.34
CA LYS A 211 -27.63 14.52 3.05
C LYS A 211 -27.53 13.27 2.18
N GLU A 212 -28.55 12.98 1.37
CA GLU A 212 -28.55 11.84 0.44
C GLU A 212 -27.45 11.98 -0.63
N LEU A 213 -27.30 13.17 -1.22
CA LEU A 213 -26.25 13.46 -2.20
C LEU A 213 -24.84 13.33 -1.58
N ALA A 214 -24.65 13.87 -0.39
CA ALA A 214 -23.38 13.74 0.34
C ALA A 214 -23.06 12.27 0.66
N SER A 215 -24.06 11.49 1.10
CA SER A 215 -23.93 10.05 1.37
C SER A 215 -23.52 9.29 0.10
N LYS A 216 -24.21 9.53 -1.03
CA LYS A 216 -23.85 8.93 -2.32
C LYS A 216 -22.43 9.31 -2.77
N ARG A 217 -21.94 10.51 -2.43
CA ARG A 217 -20.57 10.91 -2.76
C ARG A 217 -19.55 10.20 -1.88
N ILE A 218 -19.82 10.05 -0.60
CA ILE A 218 -19.01 9.25 0.34
C ILE A 218 -18.89 7.82 -0.19
N ASP A 219 -20.01 7.18 -0.57
CA ASP A 219 -20.01 5.82 -1.12
C ASP A 219 -19.13 5.72 -2.38
N ASN A 220 -19.20 6.72 -3.27
CA ASN A 220 -18.35 6.75 -4.46
C ASN A 220 -16.86 6.90 -4.12
N ILE A 221 -16.50 7.68 -3.10
CA ILE A 221 -15.11 7.81 -2.63
C ILE A 221 -14.64 6.48 -2.06
N VAL A 222 -15.45 5.83 -1.22
CA VAL A 222 -15.14 4.51 -0.65
C VAL A 222 -14.90 3.46 -1.75
N VAL A 223 -15.76 3.42 -2.78
CA VAL A 223 -15.58 2.52 -3.92
C VAL A 223 -14.27 2.81 -4.66
N LYS A 224 -13.91 4.08 -4.84
CA LYS A 224 -12.62 4.46 -5.46
C LYS A 224 -11.43 4.03 -4.63
N ILE A 225 -11.49 4.20 -3.30
CA ILE A 225 -10.42 3.75 -2.40
C ILE A 225 -10.22 2.25 -2.54
N HIS A 226 -11.27 1.44 -2.37
CA HIS A 226 -11.16 -0.01 -2.54
C HIS A 226 -10.66 -0.42 -3.92
N HIS A 227 -11.10 0.26 -4.98
CA HIS A 227 -10.65 0.00 -6.34
C HIS A 227 -9.15 0.27 -6.51
N ASN A 228 -8.67 1.39 -5.97
CA ASN A 228 -7.27 1.80 -6.01
C ASN A 228 -6.39 0.87 -5.17
N LEU A 229 -6.83 0.48 -3.97
CA LEU A 229 -6.16 -0.52 -3.15
C LEU A 229 -6.07 -1.87 -3.85
N GLY A 230 -7.15 -2.34 -4.48
CA GLY A 230 -7.16 -3.59 -5.25
C GLY A 230 -6.23 -3.58 -6.47
N LYS A 231 -5.99 -2.39 -7.06
CA LYS A 231 -5.03 -2.18 -8.15
C LYS A 231 -3.60 -1.85 -7.69
N GLN A 232 -3.37 -1.73 -6.38
CA GLN A 232 -2.08 -1.29 -5.80
C GLN A 232 -1.68 0.14 -6.20
N ASN A 233 -2.67 1.00 -6.47
CA ASN A 233 -2.51 2.44 -6.68
C ASN A 233 -2.63 3.14 -5.32
N ILE A 234 -1.59 3.03 -4.47
CA ILE A 234 -1.67 3.43 -3.06
C ILE A 234 -1.74 4.95 -2.94
N ILE A 235 -0.98 5.69 -3.75
CA ILE A 235 -0.99 7.16 -3.72
C ILE A 235 -2.37 7.74 -4.07
N GLU A 236 -3.08 7.17 -5.06
CA GLU A 236 -4.45 7.57 -5.39
C GLU A 236 -5.43 7.22 -4.26
N ALA A 237 -5.29 6.04 -3.64
CA ALA A 237 -6.11 5.64 -2.49
C ALA A 237 -5.93 6.59 -1.29
N LEU A 238 -4.69 7.01 -0.99
CA LEU A 238 -4.39 7.97 0.07
C LEU A 238 -4.96 9.37 -0.24
N ASN A 239 -4.92 9.80 -1.50
CA ASN A 239 -5.55 11.05 -1.93
C ASN A 239 -7.08 11.01 -1.80
N ASP A 240 -7.73 9.90 -2.16
CA ASP A 240 -9.16 9.72 -1.95
C ASP A 240 -9.49 9.65 -0.45
N MET A 241 -8.65 9.03 0.37
CA MET A 241 -8.80 8.99 1.84
C MET A 241 -8.70 10.38 2.48
N LYS A 242 -7.80 11.24 1.98
CA LYS A 242 -7.75 12.66 2.37
C LYS A 242 -9.06 13.38 2.07
N ILE A 243 -9.69 13.10 0.93
CA ILE A 243 -11.02 13.67 0.61
C ILE A 243 -12.06 13.14 1.60
N LEU A 244 -12.05 11.83 1.89
CA LEU A 244 -12.97 11.23 2.87
C LEU A 244 -12.80 11.86 4.27
N TYR A 245 -11.56 12.13 4.71
CA TYR A 245 -11.27 12.84 5.96
C TYR A 245 -11.88 14.26 5.98
N LYS A 246 -11.82 14.98 4.85
CA LYS A 246 -12.45 16.31 4.74
C LYS A 246 -13.97 16.21 4.91
N TYR A 247 -14.61 15.25 4.24
CA TYR A 247 -16.04 14.99 4.39
C TYR A 247 -16.40 14.60 5.84
N LYS A 248 -15.62 13.71 6.46
CA LYS A 248 -15.75 13.36 7.88
C LYS A 248 -15.76 14.60 8.76
N THR A 249 -14.73 15.44 8.64
CA THR A 249 -14.55 16.62 9.49
C THR A 249 -15.69 17.62 9.31
N GLU A 250 -16.14 17.82 8.08
CA GLU A 250 -17.13 18.85 7.74
C GLU A 250 -18.58 18.39 7.91
N LEU A 251 -18.87 17.08 7.86
CA LEU A 251 -20.23 16.53 7.85
C LEU A 251 -20.57 15.56 8.99
N ASN A 252 -19.66 15.33 9.95
CA ASN A 252 -19.88 14.36 11.06
C ASN A 252 -21.19 14.58 11.81
N MET A 253 -21.58 15.85 12.02
CA MET A 253 -22.80 16.20 12.74
C MET A 253 -24.10 15.89 11.97
N TYR A 254 -23.99 15.62 10.67
CA TYR A 254 -25.14 15.46 9.77
C TYR A 254 -25.25 14.04 9.22
N ILE A 255 -24.13 13.33 9.04
CA ILE A 255 -24.07 11.97 8.51
C ILE A 255 -23.55 11.06 9.62
N ASN A 256 -24.47 10.39 10.32
CA ASN A 256 -24.17 9.63 11.53
C ASN A 256 -23.12 8.52 11.34
N ASP A 257 -23.04 7.92 10.14
CA ASP A 257 -22.21 6.74 9.90
C ASP A 257 -20.84 7.07 9.27
N ILE A 258 -20.56 8.36 8.98
CA ILE A 258 -19.33 8.77 8.29
C ILE A 258 -18.07 8.48 9.11
N GLU A 259 -18.18 8.56 10.44
CA GLU A 259 -17.09 8.21 11.36
C GLU A 259 -16.75 6.73 11.24
N THR A 260 -17.75 5.85 11.26
CA THR A 260 -17.57 4.40 11.13
C THR A 260 -16.97 4.04 9.79
N ILE A 261 -17.52 4.59 8.69
CA ILE A 261 -17.00 4.38 7.33
C ILE A 261 -15.54 4.81 7.24
N TYR A 262 -15.20 5.98 7.80
CA TYR A 262 -13.82 6.46 7.82
C TYR A 262 -12.88 5.49 8.54
N VAL A 263 -13.26 5.04 9.74
CA VAL A 263 -12.43 4.15 10.57
C VAL A 263 -12.20 2.81 9.87
N GLU A 264 -13.23 2.21 9.27
CA GLU A 264 -13.10 0.95 8.53
C GLU A 264 -12.08 1.06 7.40
N ILE A 265 -12.20 2.10 6.57
CA ILE A 265 -11.27 2.32 5.44
C ILE A 265 -9.86 2.69 5.93
N HIS A 266 -9.75 3.42 7.04
CA HIS A 266 -8.46 3.74 7.64
C HIS A 266 -7.73 2.49 8.12
N VAL A 267 -8.45 1.54 8.73
CA VAL A 267 -7.88 0.26 9.16
C VAL A 267 -7.31 -0.50 7.97
N ASP A 268 -8.01 -0.55 6.84
CA ASP A 268 -7.51 -1.21 5.63
C ASP A 268 -6.20 -0.58 5.12
N ILE A 269 -6.13 0.76 5.11
CA ILE A 269 -4.91 1.49 4.72
C ILE A 269 -3.76 1.18 5.69
N ILE A 270 -4.02 1.18 7.00
CA ILE A 270 -3.03 0.83 8.02
C ILE A 270 -2.54 -0.61 7.81
N CYS A 271 -3.44 -1.57 7.62
CA CYS A 271 -3.08 -2.97 7.40
C CYS A 271 -2.17 -3.14 6.19
N ILE A 272 -2.44 -2.45 5.09
CA ILE A 272 -1.59 -2.49 3.89
C ILE A 272 -0.19 -1.95 4.18
N PHE A 273 -0.09 -0.86 4.93
CA PHE A 273 1.21 -0.33 5.35
C PHE A 273 1.95 -1.31 6.27
N GLU A 274 1.28 -1.85 7.29
CA GLU A 274 1.89 -2.80 8.23
C GLU A 274 2.38 -4.07 7.53
N ASP A 275 1.58 -4.62 6.64
CA ASP A 275 1.93 -5.81 5.87
C ASP A 275 3.16 -5.53 5.02
N ALA A 276 3.19 -4.41 4.27
CA ALA A 276 4.35 -4.03 3.47
C ALA A 276 5.59 -3.79 4.34
N TYR A 277 5.45 -3.10 5.47
CA TYR A 277 6.53 -2.78 6.40
C TYR A 277 7.15 -4.04 7.02
N GLN A 278 6.33 -4.90 7.61
CA GLN A 278 6.78 -6.13 8.27
C GLN A 278 7.33 -7.13 7.25
N HIS A 279 6.65 -7.27 6.11
CA HIS A 279 7.11 -8.17 5.06
C HIS A 279 8.46 -7.72 4.52
N PHE A 280 8.62 -6.43 4.20
CA PHE A 280 9.90 -5.89 3.73
C PHE A 280 11.03 -6.13 4.75
N LEU A 281 10.80 -5.80 6.03
CA LEU A 281 11.79 -5.99 7.09
C LEU A 281 12.21 -7.45 7.27
N ASN A 282 11.25 -8.38 7.31
CA ASN A 282 11.54 -9.79 7.51
C ASN A 282 12.25 -10.39 6.30
N GLN A 283 11.86 -9.97 5.09
CA GLN A 283 12.41 -10.53 3.87
C GLN A 283 13.79 -9.98 3.53
N ILE A 284 14.06 -8.68 3.75
CA ILE A 284 15.37 -8.09 3.44
C ILE A 284 16.48 -8.72 4.29
N LEU A 285 16.19 -9.06 5.55
CA LEU A 285 17.14 -9.71 6.46
C LEU A 285 17.37 -11.19 6.14
N THR A 286 16.44 -11.84 5.42
CA THR A 286 16.48 -13.27 5.10
C THR A 286 16.67 -13.54 3.60
N VAL A 287 17.13 -12.55 2.84
CA VAL A 287 17.29 -12.68 1.38
C VAL A 287 18.22 -13.83 1.00
N HIS A 288 19.32 -14.02 1.72
CA HIS A 288 20.33 -15.04 1.45
C HIS A 288 19.80 -16.49 1.49
N GLN A 289 18.67 -16.73 2.16
CA GLN A 289 18.11 -18.07 2.37
C GLN A 289 17.23 -18.57 1.21
N THR A 290 16.91 -17.73 0.21
CA THR A 290 16.05 -18.14 -0.90
C THR A 290 16.82 -18.75 -2.06
N ASN A 291 16.23 -19.78 -2.66
CA ASN A 291 16.66 -20.33 -3.96
C ASN A 291 15.98 -19.61 -5.15
N HIS A 292 14.91 -18.84 -4.91
CA HIS A 292 14.13 -18.13 -5.94
C HIS A 292 14.38 -16.62 -5.90
N VAL A 293 15.60 -16.24 -6.27
CA VAL A 293 16.08 -14.84 -6.21
C VAL A 293 15.15 -13.89 -6.98
N LYS A 294 14.74 -14.23 -8.23
CA LYS A 294 13.91 -13.35 -9.07
C LYS A 294 12.54 -13.04 -8.48
N THR A 295 11.79 -14.06 -8.09
CA THR A 295 10.45 -13.91 -7.49
C THR A 295 10.51 -13.11 -6.20
N LYS A 296 11.53 -13.37 -5.35
CA LYS A 296 11.73 -12.61 -4.10
C LYS A 296 12.07 -11.15 -4.37
N THR A 297 12.84 -10.84 -5.43
CA THR A 297 13.10 -9.46 -5.86
C THR A 297 11.81 -8.72 -6.23
N GLU A 298 10.91 -9.34 -7.00
CA GLU A 298 9.66 -8.70 -7.44
C GLU A 298 8.72 -8.37 -6.28
N VAL A 299 8.61 -9.29 -5.31
CA VAL A 299 7.80 -9.05 -4.11
C VAL A 299 8.39 -7.89 -3.28
N LEU A 300 9.70 -7.91 -3.01
CA LEU A 300 10.36 -6.83 -2.27
C LEU A 300 10.24 -5.47 -2.96
N LYS A 301 10.29 -5.43 -4.30
CA LYS A 301 10.07 -4.20 -5.07
C LYS A 301 8.67 -3.64 -4.85
N LYS A 302 7.66 -4.50 -4.81
CA LYS A 302 6.28 -4.09 -4.56
C LYS A 302 6.15 -3.47 -3.17
N ASP A 303 6.73 -4.10 -2.14
CA ASP A 303 6.65 -3.58 -0.78
C ASP A 303 7.35 -2.22 -0.64
N VAL A 304 8.55 -2.08 -1.23
CA VAL A 304 9.27 -0.79 -1.22
C VAL A 304 8.49 0.29 -1.95
N THR A 305 7.88 -0.04 -3.09
CA THR A 305 7.06 0.91 -3.86
C THR A 305 5.88 1.37 -3.02
N CYS A 306 5.19 0.45 -2.34
CA CYS A 306 4.10 0.76 -1.42
C CYS A 306 4.57 1.72 -0.31
N LEU A 307 5.64 1.38 0.41
CA LEU A 307 6.20 2.24 1.48
C LEU A 307 6.56 3.64 0.96
N PHE A 308 7.10 3.72 -0.24
CA PHE A 308 7.43 4.99 -0.89
C PHE A 308 6.21 5.82 -1.29
N GLU A 309 5.11 5.20 -1.70
CA GLU A 309 3.86 5.92 -1.94
C GLU A 309 3.28 6.53 -0.66
N PHE A 310 3.40 5.86 0.49
CA PHE A 310 3.06 6.44 1.79
C PHE A 310 3.98 7.63 2.15
N MET A 311 5.29 7.51 1.93
CA MET A 311 6.23 8.62 2.15
C MET A 311 5.93 9.80 1.22
N LYS A 312 5.61 9.53 -0.04
CA LYS A 312 5.23 10.55 -1.02
C LYS A 312 4.04 11.36 -0.53
N PHE A 313 3.00 10.66 -0.06
CA PHE A 313 1.82 11.29 0.48
C PHE A 313 2.16 12.19 1.69
N ARG A 314 2.99 11.72 2.62
CA ARG A 314 3.49 12.51 3.75
C ARG A 314 4.16 13.81 3.29
N ASP A 315 4.98 13.75 2.25
CA ASP A 315 5.74 14.90 1.73
C ASP A 315 4.90 15.88 0.89
N ASP A 316 3.85 15.39 0.25
CA ASP A 316 2.96 16.17 -0.62
C ASP A 316 1.86 16.89 0.18
N VAL A 317 1.47 16.36 1.33
CA VAL A 317 0.47 16.98 2.21
C VAL A 317 1.14 18.00 3.14
N GLN A 318 1.02 19.29 2.79
CA GLN A 318 1.56 20.40 3.62
C GLN A 318 0.87 20.55 5.00
N ASN A 319 -0.32 19.97 5.18
CA ASN A 319 -1.06 20.03 6.44
C ASN A 319 -0.75 18.79 7.30
N GLU A 320 0.10 18.96 8.32
CA GLU A 320 0.49 17.89 9.24
C GLU A 320 -0.69 17.18 9.89
N GLN A 321 -1.79 17.89 10.20
CA GLN A 321 -2.97 17.26 10.79
C GLN A 321 -3.57 16.22 9.83
N ILE A 322 -3.80 16.59 8.57
CA ILE A 322 -4.38 15.68 7.57
C ILE A 322 -3.49 14.44 7.41
N SER A 323 -2.18 14.65 7.37
CA SER A 323 -1.26 13.53 7.23
C SER A 323 -1.26 12.62 8.46
N ASN A 324 -1.37 13.16 9.67
CA ASN A 324 -1.43 12.37 10.91
C ASN A 324 -2.75 11.58 11.06
N PHE A 325 -3.83 12.00 10.39
CA PHE A 325 -5.11 11.29 10.43
C PHE A 325 -5.26 10.21 9.36
N VAL A 326 -4.50 10.29 8.26
CA VAL A 326 -4.56 9.32 7.15
C VAL A 326 -3.47 8.25 7.26
N LEU A 327 -2.33 8.58 7.87
CA LEU A 327 -1.22 7.68 8.07
C LEU A 327 -1.30 7.01 9.46
N PRO A 328 -0.65 5.84 9.65
CA PRO A 328 -0.48 5.26 10.98
C PRO A 328 0.17 6.25 11.97
N GLU A 329 -0.27 6.23 13.22
CA GLU A 329 0.23 7.15 14.26
C GLU A 329 1.76 7.03 14.48
N ASP A 330 2.31 5.83 14.31
CA ASP A 330 3.73 5.53 14.48
C ASP A 330 4.50 5.48 13.14
N PHE A 331 3.95 6.06 12.07
CA PHE A 331 4.55 6.04 10.73
C PHE A 331 5.99 6.58 10.72
N ASP A 332 6.21 7.78 11.25
CA ASP A 332 7.54 8.43 11.24
C ASP A 332 8.56 7.63 12.06
N GLU A 333 8.14 7.04 13.18
CA GLU A 333 8.97 6.15 14.02
C GLU A 333 9.35 4.88 13.25
N LYS A 334 8.37 4.22 12.62
CA LYS A 334 8.60 3.01 11.82
C LYS A 334 9.54 3.25 10.65
N MET A 335 9.37 4.36 9.94
CA MET A 335 10.24 4.72 8.81
C MET A 335 11.66 5.09 9.26
N THR A 336 11.80 5.73 10.42
CA THR A 336 13.12 5.97 11.05
C THR A 336 13.79 4.65 11.41
N ARG A 337 13.07 3.75 12.09
CA ARG A 337 13.55 2.41 12.46
C ARG A 337 13.91 1.57 11.25
N LEU A 338 13.17 1.69 10.15
CA LEU A 338 13.48 1.04 8.88
C LEU A 338 14.85 1.49 8.37
N SER A 339 15.06 2.81 8.33
CA SER A 339 16.32 3.41 7.90
C SER A 339 17.52 2.97 8.74
N GLU A 340 17.35 2.92 10.06
CA GLU A 340 18.35 2.41 11.01
C GLU A 340 18.67 0.93 10.75
N LYS A 341 17.65 0.08 10.63
CA LYS A 341 17.83 -1.36 10.35
C LYS A 341 18.56 -1.59 9.02
N ILE A 342 18.21 -0.84 7.97
CA ILE A 342 18.92 -0.89 6.69
C ILE A 342 20.38 -0.45 6.88
N GLY A 343 20.63 0.59 7.69
CA GLY A 343 21.98 1.04 8.02
C GLY A 343 22.83 -0.02 8.71
N THR A 344 22.30 -0.65 9.77
CA THR A 344 22.96 -1.74 10.48
C THR A 344 23.24 -2.92 9.55
N TYR A 345 22.23 -3.31 8.76
CA TYR A 345 22.35 -4.37 7.78
C TYR A 345 23.44 -4.09 6.75
N SER A 346 23.51 -2.89 6.19
CA SER A 346 24.54 -2.51 5.21
C SER A 346 25.95 -2.61 5.77
N ILE A 347 26.15 -2.16 7.01
CA ILE A 347 27.46 -2.22 7.70
C ILE A 347 27.88 -3.66 7.95
N GLU A 348 26.96 -4.48 8.48
CA GLU A 348 27.22 -5.90 8.75
C GLU A 348 27.50 -6.66 7.45
N HIS A 349 26.72 -6.41 6.40
CA HIS A 349 26.91 -7.02 5.10
C HIS A 349 28.26 -6.65 4.48
N ALA A 350 28.67 -5.37 4.53
CA ALA A 350 29.98 -4.95 4.04
C ALA A 350 31.14 -5.62 4.79
N LYS A 351 31.01 -5.79 6.12
CA LYS A 351 31.98 -6.52 6.93
C LYS A 351 32.04 -8.00 6.55
N ASN A 352 30.88 -8.65 6.40
CA ASN A 352 30.79 -10.06 6.03
C ASN A 352 31.37 -10.31 4.63
N TYR A 353 31.11 -9.41 3.67
CA TYR A 353 31.73 -9.45 2.35
C TYR A 353 33.26 -9.37 2.44
N LYS A 354 33.79 -8.40 3.19
CA LYS A 354 35.25 -8.26 3.34
C LYS A 354 35.89 -9.53 3.89
N VAL A 355 35.33 -10.11 4.95
CA VAL A 355 35.85 -11.35 5.58
C VAL A 355 35.76 -12.53 4.59
N ALA A 356 34.62 -12.72 3.93
CA ALA A 356 34.43 -13.78 2.96
C ALA A 356 35.35 -13.63 1.75
N PHE A 357 35.60 -12.40 1.30
CA PHE A 357 36.49 -12.11 0.19
C PHE A 357 37.97 -12.33 0.56
N GLU A 358 38.41 -11.88 1.74
CA GLU A 358 39.77 -12.08 2.24
C GLU A 358 40.10 -13.58 2.36
N ASN A 359 39.24 -14.34 3.03
CA ASN A 359 39.37 -15.80 3.20
C ASN A 359 39.01 -16.61 1.95
N PHE A 360 38.46 -15.94 0.93
CA PHE A 360 37.95 -16.55 -0.29
C PHE A 360 36.99 -17.72 -0.04
N ASP A 361 36.08 -17.52 0.93
CA ASP A 361 35.00 -18.45 1.25
C ASP A 361 33.90 -18.36 0.18
N ILE A 362 33.96 -19.31 -0.76
CA ILE A 362 33.04 -19.41 -1.88
C ILE A 362 31.58 -19.49 -1.44
N SER A 363 31.26 -20.21 -0.36
CA SER A 363 29.87 -20.40 0.04
C SER A 363 29.28 -19.08 0.54
N SER A 364 30.01 -18.40 1.43
CA SER A 364 29.61 -17.09 1.94
C SER A 364 29.52 -16.05 0.81
N LEU A 365 30.50 -16.02 -0.11
CA LEU A 365 30.49 -15.11 -1.25
C LEU A 365 29.28 -15.32 -2.17
N VAL A 366 28.86 -16.57 -2.41
CA VAL A 366 27.66 -16.86 -3.20
C VAL A 366 26.42 -16.27 -2.55
N ASP A 367 26.25 -16.44 -1.24
CA ASP A 367 25.07 -15.94 -0.52
C ASP A 367 25.05 -14.40 -0.43
N ILE A 368 26.23 -13.79 -0.30
CA ILE A 368 26.43 -12.34 -0.40
C ILE A 368 26.06 -11.82 -1.81
N LEU A 369 26.50 -12.50 -2.88
CA LEU A 369 26.18 -12.07 -4.25
C LEU A 369 24.68 -12.18 -4.55
N LYS A 370 23.98 -13.23 -4.09
CA LYS A 370 22.50 -13.33 -4.20
C LYS A 370 21.84 -12.12 -3.55
N THR A 371 22.30 -11.77 -2.37
CA THR A 371 21.78 -10.67 -1.59
C THR A 371 22.00 -9.33 -2.29
N MET A 372 23.22 -9.09 -2.76
CA MET A 372 23.57 -7.86 -3.45
C MET A 372 22.91 -7.70 -4.81
N TYR A 373 22.64 -8.79 -5.52
CA TYR A 373 21.85 -8.75 -6.75
C TYR A 373 20.45 -8.15 -6.48
N ILE A 374 19.79 -8.56 -5.39
CA ILE A 374 18.48 -8.05 -4.99
C ILE A 374 18.60 -6.60 -4.52
N CYS A 375 19.53 -6.31 -3.60
CA CYS A 375 19.74 -4.96 -3.08
C CYS A 375 20.11 -3.94 -4.17
N ASN A 376 20.86 -4.33 -5.19
CA ASN A 376 21.19 -3.45 -6.31
C ASN A 376 19.95 -3.05 -7.12
N SER A 377 19.02 -4.00 -7.32
CA SER A 377 17.75 -3.69 -7.97
C SER A 377 16.86 -2.78 -7.11
N LEU A 378 16.87 -2.95 -5.79
CA LEU A 378 16.16 -2.07 -4.85
C LEU A 378 16.78 -0.67 -4.85
N LEU A 379 18.10 -0.55 -4.71
CA LEU A 379 18.83 0.71 -4.76
C LEU A 379 18.50 1.53 -6.01
N THR A 380 18.34 0.86 -7.16
CA THR A 380 17.92 1.53 -8.40
C THR A 380 16.55 2.18 -8.28
N GLN A 381 15.56 1.49 -7.69
CA GLN A 381 14.23 2.08 -7.44
C GLN A 381 14.29 3.23 -6.44
N ILE A 382 15.09 3.07 -5.37
CA ILE A 382 15.28 4.09 -4.34
C ILE A 382 15.90 5.35 -4.94
N LYS A 383 16.89 5.20 -5.85
CA LYS A 383 17.47 6.30 -6.59
C LYS A 383 16.45 6.98 -7.51
N VAL A 384 15.68 6.22 -8.29
CA VAL A 384 14.63 6.78 -9.16
C VAL A 384 13.61 7.58 -8.34
N TYR A 385 13.14 7.02 -7.22
CA TYR A 385 12.20 7.70 -6.34
C TYR A 385 12.82 8.97 -5.74
N HIS A 386 14.02 8.85 -5.16
CA HIS A 386 14.77 9.99 -4.63
C HIS A 386 14.93 11.08 -5.69
N ASP A 387 15.28 10.71 -6.93
CA ASP A 387 15.53 11.62 -8.04
C ASP A 387 14.24 12.25 -8.62
N GLN A 388 13.08 11.65 -8.36
CA GLN A 388 11.78 12.27 -8.67
C GLN A 388 11.28 13.19 -7.55
N HIS A 389 11.74 12.98 -6.32
CA HIS A 389 11.24 13.65 -5.11
C HIS A 389 12.32 14.48 -4.37
N ILE A 390 13.34 14.95 -5.11
CA ILE A 390 14.72 15.34 -4.72
C ILE A 390 14.96 16.18 -3.45
N LYS A 391 13.99 16.77 -2.74
CA LYS A 391 14.31 17.78 -1.69
C LYS A 391 13.51 17.77 -0.39
N LYS A 392 12.62 16.82 -0.14
CA LYS A 392 11.74 16.92 1.05
C LYS A 392 12.02 15.92 2.17
N ASN A 393 12.53 14.72 1.88
CA ASN A 393 12.53 13.63 2.86
C ASN A 393 13.92 13.25 3.39
N SER A 394 14.21 13.57 4.65
CA SER A 394 15.46 13.22 5.33
C SER A 394 15.64 11.70 5.49
N ILE A 395 14.54 10.94 5.62
CA ILE A 395 14.60 9.49 5.83
C ILE A 395 15.04 8.77 4.56
N ILE A 396 14.50 9.14 3.40
CA ILE A 396 14.89 8.54 2.10
C ILE A 396 16.35 8.84 1.78
N ASN A 397 16.81 10.06 2.08
CA ASN A 397 18.22 10.40 1.95
C ASN A 397 19.09 9.50 2.85
N THR A 398 18.67 9.28 4.09
CA THR A 398 19.37 8.36 5.00
C THR A 398 19.37 6.92 4.50
N ILE A 399 18.23 6.42 3.98
CA ILE A 399 18.14 5.06 3.38
C ILE A 399 19.08 4.95 2.18
N LYS A 400 19.09 5.95 1.29
CA LYS A 400 19.99 5.99 0.13
C LYS A 400 21.45 5.98 0.57
N VAL A 401 21.85 6.87 1.48
CA VAL A 401 23.22 6.93 2.02
C VAL A 401 23.61 5.61 2.69
N ASN A 402 22.69 4.97 3.42
CA ASN A 402 22.93 3.68 4.06
C ASN A 402 23.12 2.54 3.06
N LEU A 403 22.40 2.55 1.93
CA LEU A 403 22.59 1.55 0.88
C LEU A 403 23.80 1.83 0.00
N GLU A 404 24.20 3.10 -0.16
CA GLU A 404 25.45 3.47 -0.85
C GLU A 404 26.71 3.03 -0.09
N LYS A 405 26.59 2.69 1.20
CA LYS A 405 27.68 2.02 1.96
C LYS A 405 27.92 0.57 1.53
N LEU A 406 26.97 -0.06 0.83
CA LEU A 406 27.17 -1.40 0.28
C LEU A 406 28.15 -1.30 -0.89
N THR A 407 29.09 -2.24 -0.99
CA THR A 407 29.91 -2.37 -2.19
C THR A 407 29.00 -2.67 -3.38
N PRO A 408 29.08 -1.91 -4.48
CA PRO A 408 28.25 -2.13 -5.65
C PRO A 408 28.39 -3.56 -6.18
N TYR A 409 27.27 -4.16 -6.60
CA TYR A 409 27.25 -5.52 -7.15
C TYR A 409 28.22 -5.71 -8.34
N PRO A 410 28.36 -4.78 -9.30
CA PRO A 410 29.36 -4.89 -10.37
C PRO A 410 30.79 -4.94 -9.84
N ASP A 411 31.12 -4.11 -8.85
CA ASP A 411 32.46 -4.03 -8.26
C ASP A 411 32.83 -5.31 -7.50
N MET A 412 31.85 -5.93 -6.84
CA MET A 412 32.02 -7.24 -6.20
C MET A 412 32.33 -8.33 -7.24
N LEU A 413 31.55 -8.37 -8.34
CA LEU A 413 31.78 -9.35 -9.41
C LEU A 413 33.16 -9.17 -10.05
N GLU A 414 33.57 -7.93 -10.31
CA GLU A 414 34.89 -7.62 -10.86
C GLU A 414 36.02 -8.06 -9.91
N SER A 415 35.89 -7.75 -8.62
CA SER A 415 36.85 -8.17 -7.59
C SER A 415 36.97 -9.69 -7.49
N ILE A 416 35.84 -10.40 -7.53
CA ILE A 416 35.80 -11.87 -7.50
C ILE A 416 36.41 -12.45 -8.78
N CYS A 417 36.06 -11.92 -9.95
CA CYS A 417 36.65 -12.35 -11.23
C CYS A 417 38.18 -12.18 -11.19
N GLN A 418 38.68 -11.01 -10.76
CA GLN A 418 40.11 -10.75 -10.67
C GLN A 418 40.82 -11.71 -9.71
N LYS A 419 40.19 -12.04 -8.57
CA LYS A 419 40.77 -12.98 -7.60
C LYS A 419 40.81 -14.42 -8.15
N ILE A 420 39.78 -14.85 -8.90
CA ILE A 420 39.75 -16.14 -9.60
C ILE A 420 40.83 -16.18 -10.69
N GLU A 421 40.96 -15.14 -11.50
CA GLU A 421 42.00 -15.06 -12.53
C GLU A 421 43.40 -15.09 -11.93
N ASN A 422 43.63 -14.38 -10.83
CA ASN A 422 44.92 -14.37 -10.14
C ASN A 422 45.26 -15.78 -9.61
N LEU A 423 44.27 -16.47 -9.03
CA LEU A 423 44.43 -17.86 -8.59
C LEU A 423 44.76 -18.79 -9.77
N GLY A 424 44.06 -18.66 -10.90
CA GLY A 424 44.33 -19.42 -12.11
C GLY A 424 45.72 -19.15 -12.68
N LYS A 425 46.12 -17.87 -12.78
CA LYS A 425 47.47 -17.47 -13.22
C LYS A 425 48.55 -18.00 -12.28
N GLU A 426 48.32 -18.00 -10.98
CA GLU A 426 49.24 -18.58 -10.01
C GLU A 426 49.42 -20.08 -10.25
N LEU A 427 48.32 -20.82 -10.42
CA LEU A 427 48.34 -22.25 -10.73
C LEU A 427 49.03 -22.57 -12.06
N ILE A 428 48.71 -21.84 -13.14
CA ILE A 428 49.33 -22.02 -14.46
C ILE A 428 50.84 -21.79 -14.41
N ASN A 429 51.29 -20.78 -13.66
CA ASN A 429 52.70 -20.45 -13.53
C ASN A 429 53.43 -21.26 -12.45
N THR A 430 52.72 -22.13 -11.72
CA THR A 430 53.33 -22.96 -10.67
C THR A 430 54.23 -24.00 -11.31
N LYS A 431 55.55 -23.82 -11.13
CA LYS A 431 56.53 -24.86 -11.48
C LYS A 431 56.53 -25.90 -10.39
N LEU A 432 56.13 -27.13 -10.72
CA LEU A 432 56.20 -28.26 -9.78
C LEU A 432 57.65 -28.67 -9.48
N PHE A 433 58.61 -28.12 -10.24
CA PHE A 433 60.02 -28.41 -10.18
C PHE A 433 60.83 -27.16 -9.79
N GLU A 434 60.92 -26.86 -8.50
CA GLU A 434 61.86 -25.85 -8.00
C GLU A 434 63.12 -26.49 -7.41
N SER A 435 64.27 -26.04 -7.90
CA SER A 435 65.61 -26.53 -7.52
C SER A 435 65.98 -26.36 -6.05
N ASN A 436 65.18 -25.61 -5.28
CA ASN A 436 65.50 -25.19 -3.92
C ASN A 436 64.80 -26.05 -2.85
N ARG A 437 63.81 -26.88 -3.21
CA ARG A 437 63.03 -27.70 -2.25
C ARG A 437 63.60 -29.12 -2.08
N LYS A 438 64.94 -29.22 -2.09
CA LYS A 438 65.66 -30.46 -2.41
C LYS A 438 65.65 -31.56 -1.34
N TYR A 439 65.26 -31.32 -0.08
CA TYR A 439 65.70 -32.26 0.98
C TYR A 439 64.68 -32.72 2.03
N HIS A 440 63.48 -32.13 2.13
CA HIS A 440 62.52 -32.53 3.19
C HIS A 440 61.14 -32.91 2.65
N ILE A 441 60.70 -34.14 2.98
CA ILE A 441 59.39 -34.70 2.62
C ILE A 441 58.24 -33.78 3.09
N LYS A 442 58.37 -33.19 4.28
CA LYS A 442 57.34 -32.31 4.87
C LYS A 442 57.08 -31.07 4.01
N ASP A 443 58.13 -30.38 3.57
CA ASP A 443 57.99 -29.15 2.77
C ASP A 443 57.43 -29.43 1.38
N ARG A 444 57.82 -30.58 0.82
CA ARG A 444 57.32 -31.06 -0.47
C ARG A 444 55.84 -31.44 -0.39
N ASP A 445 55.45 -32.22 0.61
CA ASP A 445 54.05 -32.59 0.84
C ASP A 445 53.18 -31.35 1.14
N ALA A 446 53.71 -30.36 1.86
CA ALA A 446 53.02 -29.09 2.12
C ALA A 446 52.79 -28.30 0.83
N PHE A 447 53.79 -28.22 -0.05
CA PHE A 447 53.65 -27.56 -1.35
C PHE A 447 52.59 -28.21 -2.24
N TYR A 448 52.65 -29.53 -2.45
CA TYR A 448 51.67 -30.19 -3.30
C TYR A 448 50.26 -30.18 -2.69
N ARG A 449 50.14 -30.10 -1.36
CA ARG A 449 48.86 -29.86 -0.68
C ARG A 449 48.31 -28.47 -0.98
N ASP A 450 49.15 -27.43 -0.90
CA ASP A 450 48.77 -26.05 -1.25
C ASP A 450 48.28 -25.96 -2.71
N VAL A 451 48.99 -26.56 -3.67
CA VAL A 451 48.55 -26.61 -5.07
C VAL A 451 47.21 -27.34 -5.22
N ASN A 452 47.04 -28.50 -4.57
CA ASN A 452 45.79 -29.26 -4.60
C ASN A 452 44.62 -28.50 -3.96
N GLU A 453 44.89 -27.71 -2.92
CA GLU A 453 43.89 -26.89 -2.24
C GLU A 453 43.49 -25.67 -3.08
N LYS A 454 44.46 -24.97 -3.68
CA LYS A 454 44.23 -23.88 -4.64
C LYS A 454 43.42 -24.34 -5.86
N PHE A 455 43.77 -25.48 -6.45
CA PHE A 455 43.02 -26.04 -7.57
C PHE A 455 41.59 -26.42 -7.14
N PHE A 456 41.42 -27.02 -5.96
CA PHE A 456 40.10 -27.31 -5.43
C PHE A 456 39.26 -26.05 -5.23
N ILE A 457 39.85 -24.99 -4.65
CA ILE A 457 39.17 -23.70 -4.50
C ILE A 457 38.74 -23.15 -5.86
N LEU A 458 39.63 -23.18 -6.87
CA LEU A 458 39.29 -22.78 -8.25
C LEU A 458 38.08 -23.58 -8.77
N SER A 459 38.07 -24.90 -8.62
CA SER A 459 36.94 -25.75 -9.05
C SER A 459 35.62 -25.37 -8.36
N GLN A 460 35.66 -24.96 -7.09
CA GLN A 460 34.47 -24.53 -6.33
C GLN A 460 33.92 -23.20 -6.85
N THR A 461 34.72 -22.35 -7.50
CA THR A 461 34.25 -21.07 -8.06
C THR A 461 33.19 -21.23 -9.14
N LYS A 462 32.99 -22.43 -9.70
CA LYS A 462 31.84 -22.77 -10.56
C LYS A 462 30.49 -22.51 -9.88
N ARG A 463 30.42 -22.49 -8.54
CA ARG A 463 29.21 -22.11 -7.79
C ARG A 463 28.76 -20.68 -8.08
N PHE A 464 29.62 -19.84 -8.66
CA PHE A 464 29.28 -18.50 -9.13
C PHE A 464 28.62 -18.45 -10.53
N HIS A 465 28.46 -19.58 -11.23
CA HIS A 465 27.83 -19.64 -12.55
C HIS A 465 26.48 -18.90 -12.67
N PRO A 466 25.59 -18.92 -11.65
CA PRO A 466 24.32 -18.17 -11.69
C PRO A 466 24.46 -16.64 -11.85
N PHE A 467 25.65 -16.06 -11.58
CA PHE A 467 25.87 -14.62 -11.59
C PHE A 467 26.47 -14.08 -12.89
N HIS A 468 26.64 -14.93 -13.92
CA HIS A 468 27.22 -14.56 -15.21
C HIS A 468 28.57 -13.84 -15.08
N LEU A 469 29.54 -14.49 -14.44
CA LEU A 469 30.91 -13.98 -14.36
C LEU A 469 31.46 -13.65 -15.76
N ARG A 470 32.31 -12.63 -15.85
CA ARG A 470 32.99 -12.24 -17.12
C ARG A 470 34.09 -13.23 -17.54
N ILE A 471 34.40 -14.19 -16.66
CA ILE A 471 35.45 -15.19 -16.86
C ILE A 471 34.83 -16.55 -17.12
N ASP A 472 35.44 -17.30 -18.03
CA ASP A 472 35.11 -18.70 -18.25
C ASP A 472 35.91 -19.56 -17.26
N VAL A 473 35.28 -19.85 -16.12
CA VAL A 473 35.88 -20.66 -15.05
C VAL A 473 36.22 -22.07 -15.53
N ASN A 474 35.41 -22.66 -16.42
CA ASN A 474 35.68 -24.01 -16.93
C ASN A 474 36.94 -24.01 -17.77
N LYS A 475 37.06 -23.05 -18.70
CA LYS A 475 38.25 -22.90 -19.53
C LYS A 475 39.49 -22.62 -18.69
N LEU A 476 39.40 -21.75 -17.68
CA LEU A 476 40.52 -21.45 -16.79
C LEU A 476 40.97 -22.68 -15.99
N GLU A 477 40.02 -23.49 -15.49
CA GLU A 477 40.34 -24.75 -14.81
C GLU A 477 41.00 -25.76 -15.75
N GLU A 478 40.52 -25.88 -16.99
CA GLU A 478 41.14 -26.72 -18.03
C GLU A 478 42.58 -26.28 -18.31
N GLU A 479 42.83 -24.98 -18.52
CA GLU A 479 44.18 -24.44 -18.71
C GLU A 479 45.10 -24.72 -17.50
N CYS A 480 44.57 -24.61 -16.28
CA CYS A 480 45.31 -24.96 -15.06
C CYS A 480 45.64 -26.47 -15.02
N LEU A 481 44.66 -27.32 -15.36
CA LEU A 481 44.82 -28.76 -15.38
C LEU A 481 45.89 -29.17 -16.41
N GLU A 482 45.81 -28.66 -17.64
CA GLU A 482 46.78 -28.93 -18.69
C GLU A 482 48.21 -28.50 -18.29
N SER A 483 48.36 -27.34 -17.65
CA SER A 483 49.67 -26.88 -17.16
C SER A 483 50.24 -27.82 -16.10
N ILE A 484 49.42 -28.20 -15.12
CA ILE A 484 49.82 -29.14 -14.05
C ILE A 484 50.15 -30.52 -14.63
N GLU A 485 49.32 -31.04 -15.55
CA GLU A 485 49.54 -32.33 -16.20
C GLU A 485 50.81 -32.35 -17.07
N LYS A 486 51.14 -31.23 -17.71
CA LYS A 486 52.38 -31.07 -18.46
C LYS A 486 53.60 -31.17 -17.54
N GLU A 487 53.59 -30.46 -16.41
CA GLU A 487 54.66 -30.53 -15.41
C GLU A 487 54.80 -31.95 -14.81
N ILE A 488 53.68 -32.60 -14.48
CA ILE A 488 53.67 -33.99 -13.99
C ILE A 488 54.18 -34.96 -15.07
N SER A 489 53.80 -34.76 -16.34
CA SER A 489 54.26 -35.59 -17.46
C SER A 489 55.77 -35.50 -17.67
N ILE A 490 56.38 -34.32 -17.43
CA ILE A 490 57.84 -34.16 -17.46
C ILE A 490 58.48 -35.03 -16.38
N ILE A 491 57.94 -35.03 -15.15
CA ILE A 491 58.43 -35.87 -14.05
C ILE A 491 58.33 -37.36 -14.42
N TYR A 492 57.18 -37.81 -14.92
CA TYR A 492 57.00 -39.19 -15.38
C TYR A 492 57.97 -39.57 -16.51
N SER A 493 58.17 -38.69 -17.49
CA SER A 493 59.06 -38.95 -18.61
C SER A 493 60.52 -39.12 -18.17
N ASN A 494 60.96 -38.34 -17.17
CA ASN A 494 62.31 -38.43 -16.59
C ASN A 494 62.50 -39.74 -15.84
N VAL A 495 61.50 -40.15 -15.06
CA VAL A 495 61.50 -41.45 -14.36
C VAL A 495 61.53 -42.61 -15.35
N LYS A 496 60.65 -42.60 -16.36
CA LYS A 496 60.60 -43.64 -17.39
C LYS A 496 61.92 -43.75 -18.15
N LYS A 497 62.50 -42.62 -18.56
CA LYS A 497 63.81 -42.60 -19.23
C LYS A 497 64.92 -43.21 -18.37
N PHE A 498 64.88 -43.00 -17.05
CA PHE A 498 65.80 -43.67 -16.15
C PHE A 498 65.54 -45.19 -16.13
N LEU A 499 64.29 -45.63 -15.93
CA LEU A 499 63.93 -47.05 -15.87
C LEU A 499 64.25 -47.80 -17.17
N ASP A 500 64.03 -47.19 -18.33
CA ASP A 500 64.36 -47.77 -19.64
C ASP A 500 65.88 -47.99 -19.77
N ASN A 501 66.70 -47.01 -19.36
CA ASN A 501 68.16 -47.15 -19.38
C ASN A 501 68.67 -48.14 -18.33
N PHE A 502 68.05 -48.15 -17.15
CA PHE A 502 68.35 -49.07 -16.05
C PHE A 502 68.09 -50.53 -16.45
N SER A 503 66.98 -50.78 -17.14
CA SER A 503 66.60 -52.11 -17.62
C SER A 503 67.59 -52.65 -18.67
N GLN A 504 68.13 -51.77 -19.53
CA GLN A 504 69.05 -52.10 -20.62
C GLN A 504 70.53 -52.23 -20.21
N GLU A 505 70.85 -52.24 -18.91
CA GLU A 505 72.22 -52.35 -18.37
C GLU A 505 73.23 -51.30 -18.88
N LYS A 506 72.75 -50.10 -19.25
CA LYS A 506 73.67 -49.00 -19.56
C LYS A 506 74.39 -48.56 -18.29
N LEU A 507 75.68 -48.23 -18.39
CA LEU A 507 76.44 -47.59 -17.31
C LEU A 507 75.74 -46.29 -16.90
N LEU A 508 75.15 -46.27 -15.70
CA LEU A 508 74.50 -45.09 -15.12
C LEU A 508 75.43 -44.44 -14.10
N GLY A 509 75.74 -43.16 -14.30
CA GLY A 509 76.48 -42.38 -13.30
C GLY A 509 75.58 -41.86 -12.18
N ARG A 510 76.19 -41.46 -11.06
CA ARG A 510 75.53 -40.91 -9.86
C ARG A 510 74.49 -39.81 -10.15
N ARG A 511 74.76 -38.93 -11.12
CA ARG A 511 73.82 -37.87 -11.55
C ARG A 511 72.47 -38.42 -12.06
N ASN A 512 72.48 -39.60 -12.68
CA ASN A 512 71.24 -40.23 -13.16
C ASN A 512 70.36 -40.67 -11.99
N TYR A 513 70.97 -41.26 -10.96
CA TYR A 513 70.29 -41.68 -9.74
C TYR A 513 69.79 -40.50 -8.90
N GLU A 514 70.60 -39.44 -8.74
CA GLU A 514 70.15 -38.21 -8.08
C GLU A 514 68.94 -37.58 -8.78
N ASN A 515 68.96 -37.57 -10.12
CA ASN A 515 67.83 -37.10 -10.90
C ASN A 515 66.61 -38.01 -10.73
N PHE A 516 66.79 -39.32 -10.76
CA PHE A 516 65.72 -40.29 -10.52
C PHE A 516 65.09 -40.08 -9.14
N ASN A 517 65.88 -40.09 -8.06
CA ASN A 517 65.39 -39.91 -6.69
C ASN A 517 64.57 -38.64 -6.54
N ARG A 518 65.04 -37.53 -7.11
CA ARG A 518 64.32 -36.26 -7.09
C ARG A 518 62.95 -36.37 -7.76
N ASN A 519 62.89 -36.94 -8.97
CA ASN A 519 61.62 -37.09 -9.69
C ASN A 519 60.70 -38.10 -8.99
N TYR A 520 61.24 -39.23 -8.53
CA TYR A 520 60.49 -40.28 -7.84
C TYR A 520 59.88 -39.77 -6.52
N CYS A 521 60.66 -39.05 -5.72
CA CYS A 521 60.19 -38.41 -4.50
C CYS A 521 59.04 -37.41 -4.75
N ASN A 522 59.10 -36.64 -5.85
CA ASN A 522 58.02 -35.76 -6.26
C ASN A 522 56.76 -36.55 -6.64
N LEU A 523 56.89 -37.65 -7.39
CA LEU A 523 55.75 -38.52 -7.74
C LEU A 523 55.06 -39.08 -6.49
N ILE A 524 55.83 -39.56 -5.50
CA ILE A 524 55.27 -40.05 -4.22
C ILE A 524 54.44 -38.95 -3.54
N SER A 525 54.97 -37.74 -3.46
CA SER A 525 54.25 -36.64 -2.80
C SER A 525 53.01 -36.22 -3.59
N ILE A 526 53.10 -36.12 -4.92
CA ILE A 526 51.95 -35.87 -5.81
C ILE A 526 50.86 -36.92 -5.56
N GLU A 527 51.22 -38.21 -5.58
CA GLU A 527 50.29 -39.31 -5.37
C GLU A 527 49.63 -39.27 -3.98
N ARG A 528 50.39 -38.88 -2.96
CA ARG A 528 49.91 -38.80 -1.58
C ARG A 528 48.97 -37.61 -1.35
N THR A 529 49.27 -36.44 -1.91
CA THR A 529 48.61 -35.17 -1.54
C THR A 529 47.68 -34.61 -2.62
N MET A 530 47.92 -34.85 -3.90
CA MET A 530 47.11 -34.32 -5.01
C MET A 530 45.95 -35.25 -5.37
N LYS A 531 45.02 -35.42 -4.42
CA LYS A 531 43.87 -36.32 -4.59
C LYS A 531 42.69 -35.71 -5.34
N LYS A 532 42.64 -34.37 -5.45
CA LYS A 532 41.48 -33.64 -6.00
C LYS A 532 41.68 -33.22 -7.45
N ILE A 533 42.90 -33.35 -7.99
CA ILE A 533 43.23 -33.05 -9.38
C ILE A 533 43.03 -34.33 -10.21
N PRO A 534 42.15 -34.33 -11.23
CA PRO A 534 41.80 -35.52 -11.98
C PRO A 534 42.78 -35.80 -13.12
N PHE A 535 44.07 -36.03 -12.83
CA PHE A 535 45.03 -36.35 -13.89
C PHE A 535 45.09 -37.84 -14.22
N GLN A 536 45.23 -38.17 -15.51
CA GLN A 536 45.46 -39.55 -15.95
C GLN A 536 46.87 -40.01 -15.58
N ARG A 537 46.97 -40.94 -14.62
CA ARG A 537 48.24 -41.57 -14.24
C ARG A 537 48.69 -42.53 -15.33
N LYS A 538 49.87 -42.29 -15.90
CA LYS A 538 50.50 -43.16 -16.91
C LYS A 538 51.23 -44.36 -16.30
N PHE A 539 51.68 -44.25 -15.06
CA PHE A 539 52.45 -45.25 -14.32
C PHE A 539 52.31 -44.95 -12.82
N THR A 540 52.22 -45.95 -11.94
CA THR A 540 52.13 -45.74 -10.48
C THR A 540 53.50 -45.82 -9.82
N THR A 541 53.63 -45.35 -8.56
CA THR A 541 54.85 -45.56 -7.77
C THR A 541 55.13 -47.05 -7.56
N GLU A 542 54.09 -47.86 -7.37
CA GLU A 542 54.18 -49.31 -7.26
C GLU A 542 54.77 -49.97 -8.54
N ASP A 543 54.37 -49.49 -9.72
CA ASP A 543 54.92 -50.01 -10.98
C ASP A 543 56.43 -49.70 -11.12
N ILE A 544 56.88 -48.53 -10.63
CA ILE A 544 58.29 -48.12 -10.62
C ILE A 544 59.09 -49.05 -9.71
N GLU A 545 58.60 -49.26 -8.48
CA GLU A 545 59.24 -50.14 -7.51
C GLU A 545 59.32 -51.57 -8.03
N LYS A 546 58.25 -52.05 -8.70
CA LYS A 546 58.21 -53.37 -9.32
C LYS A 546 59.31 -53.55 -10.38
N ILE A 547 59.49 -52.58 -11.29
CA ILE A 547 60.56 -52.67 -12.31
C ILE A 547 61.94 -52.79 -11.66
N ILE A 548 62.21 -52.00 -10.62
CA ILE A 548 63.49 -52.04 -9.91
C ILE A 548 63.67 -53.39 -9.21
N GLN A 549 62.64 -53.88 -8.52
CA GLN A 549 62.67 -55.16 -7.82
C GLN A 549 62.79 -56.36 -8.77
N ASP A 550 62.16 -56.31 -9.94
CA ASP A 550 62.27 -57.36 -10.97
C ASP A 550 63.70 -57.40 -11.54
N LYS A 551 64.36 -56.25 -11.71
CA LYS A 551 65.78 -56.21 -12.11
C LYS A 551 66.70 -56.78 -11.03
N ILE A 552 66.41 -56.51 -9.75
CA ILE A 552 67.16 -57.08 -8.63
C ILE A 552 66.99 -58.60 -8.58
N LYS A 553 65.76 -59.11 -8.77
CA LYS A 553 65.47 -60.54 -8.89
C LYS A 553 66.20 -61.19 -10.06
N MET A 554 66.34 -60.48 -11.18
CA MET A 554 67.10 -60.96 -12.32
C MET A 554 68.58 -61.17 -11.96
N TRP A 555 69.18 -60.21 -11.25
CA TRP A 555 70.56 -60.36 -10.74
C TRP A 555 70.69 -61.48 -9.71
N GLU A 556 69.70 -61.65 -8.82
CA GLU A 556 69.62 -62.80 -7.91
C GLU A 556 69.60 -64.13 -8.67
N SER A 557 68.76 -64.24 -9.70
CA SER A 557 68.64 -65.44 -10.53
C SER A 557 69.94 -65.73 -11.27
N SER A 558 70.61 -64.70 -11.81
CA SER A 558 71.92 -64.87 -12.46
C SER A 558 73.00 -65.37 -11.48
N ILE A 559 72.94 -64.96 -10.22
CA ILE A 559 73.83 -65.47 -9.16
C ILE A 559 73.54 -66.95 -8.87
N GLU A 560 72.27 -67.35 -8.83
CA GLU A 560 71.85 -68.73 -8.58
C GLU A 560 72.19 -69.68 -9.74
N GLU A 561 72.05 -69.22 -11.00
CA GLU A 561 72.35 -69.99 -12.20
C GLU A 561 73.85 -70.23 -12.41
N GLU A 562 74.70 -69.24 -12.08
CA GLU A 562 76.16 -69.32 -12.23
C GLU A 562 76.88 -68.83 -10.95
N PRO A 563 77.06 -69.68 -9.93
CA PRO A 563 77.58 -69.29 -8.62
C PRO A 563 79.11 -69.15 -8.59
N THR A 564 79.72 -68.49 -9.58
CA THR A 564 81.17 -68.19 -9.59
C THR A 564 81.46 -66.94 -8.76
N LEU A 565 82.64 -66.87 -8.12
CA LEU A 565 83.05 -65.72 -7.29
C LEU A 565 82.90 -64.39 -8.04
N GLU A 566 83.29 -64.36 -9.32
CA GLU A 566 83.24 -63.17 -10.18
C GLU A 566 81.81 -62.75 -10.50
N ASN A 567 80.92 -63.69 -10.84
CA ASN A 567 79.51 -63.38 -11.13
C ASN A 567 78.75 -62.92 -9.87
N VAL A 568 79.02 -63.56 -8.72
CA VAL A 568 78.45 -63.16 -7.42
C VAL A 568 78.91 -61.75 -7.07
N ALA A 569 80.22 -61.47 -7.15
CA ALA A 569 80.76 -60.15 -6.85
C ALA A 569 80.17 -59.07 -7.77
N ASN A 570 80.17 -59.29 -9.08
CA ASN A 570 79.67 -58.31 -10.06
C ASN A 570 78.19 -57.94 -9.83
N ASN A 571 77.33 -58.92 -9.54
CA ASN A 571 75.91 -58.64 -9.31
C ASN A 571 75.63 -58.05 -7.91
N LEU A 572 76.36 -58.46 -6.87
CA LEU A 572 76.24 -57.86 -5.54
C LEU A 572 76.71 -56.39 -5.54
N ILE A 573 77.76 -56.04 -6.29
CA ILE A 573 78.18 -54.65 -6.49
C ILE A 573 77.05 -53.84 -7.14
N LYS A 574 76.44 -54.35 -8.21
CA LYS A 574 75.30 -53.69 -8.88
C LYS A 574 74.14 -53.45 -7.91
N MET A 575 73.76 -54.47 -7.13
CA MET A 575 72.70 -54.35 -6.11
C MET A 575 73.07 -53.31 -5.04
N LYS A 576 74.32 -53.29 -4.57
CA LYS A 576 74.80 -52.35 -3.56
C LYS A 576 74.78 -50.91 -4.06
N VAL A 577 75.23 -50.67 -5.30
CA VAL A 577 75.15 -49.35 -5.94
C VAL A 577 73.70 -48.87 -5.99
N VAL A 578 72.76 -49.72 -6.44
CA VAL A 578 71.33 -49.36 -6.47
C VAL A 578 70.77 -49.10 -5.07
N SER A 579 71.17 -49.90 -4.07
CA SER A 579 70.77 -49.70 -2.67
C SER A 579 71.20 -48.33 -2.14
N MET A 580 72.45 -47.95 -2.39
CA MET A 580 73.02 -46.67 -1.95
C MET A 580 72.44 -45.47 -2.72
N ASP A 581 72.27 -45.62 -4.02
CA ASP A 581 71.90 -44.52 -4.91
C ASP A 581 70.37 -44.40 -5.11
N ILE A 582 69.55 -45.34 -4.63
CA ILE A 582 68.08 -45.26 -4.60
C ILE A 582 67.59 -45.41 -3.14
N SER A 583 67.69 -44.32 -2.39
CA SER A 583 67.48 -44.29 -0.93
C SER A 583 66.10 -44.76 -0.47
N CYS A 584 65.06 -44.66 -1.31
CA CYS A 584 63.72 -45.18 -0.98
C CYS A 584 63.63 -46.71 -0.94
N LEU A 585 64.56 -47.42 -1.58
CA LEU A 585 64.57 -48.89 -1.66
C LEU A 585 65.73 -49.53 -0.88
N GLU A 586 66.66 -48.73 -0.35
CA GLU A 586 67.88 -49.15 0.36
C GLU A 586 67.64 -50.32 1.32
N ILE A 587 66.66 -50.20 2.23
CA ILE A 587 66.37 -51.22 3.25
C ILE A 587 66.01 -52.57 2.60
N GLY A 588 65.17 -52.55 1.57
CA GLY A 588 64.71 -53.76 0.91
C GLY A 588 65.80 -54.45 0.10
N ILE A 589 66.65 -53.66 -0.56
CA ILE A 589 67.76 -54.17 -1.38
C ILE A 589 68.90 -54.68 -0.50
N THR A 590 69.24 -53.95 0.56
CA THR A 590 70.28 -54.34 1.52
C THR A 590 69.96 -55.66 2.19
N LYS A 591 68.70 -55.85 2.62
CA LYS A 591 68.24 -57.11 3.19
C LYS A 591 68.45 -58.29 2.22
N ARG A 592 68.19 -58.08 0.93
CA ARG A 592 68.44 -59.10 -0.11
C ARG A 592 69.91 -59.41 -0.32
N ILE A 593 70.76 -58.38 -0.35
CA ILE A 593 72.22 -58.55 -0.39
C ILE A 593 72.70 -59.41 0.79
N GLU A 594 72.22 -59.13 2.00
CA GLU A 594 72.54 -59.89 3.20
C GLU A 594 72.07 -61.36 3.13
N GLU A 595 70.87 -61.60 2.60
CA GLU A 595 70.32 -62.95 2.38
C GLU A 595 71.18 -63.76 1.39
N ILE A 596 71.59 -63.16 0.27
CA ILE A 596 72.46 -63.79 -0.73
C ILE A 596 73.83 -64.12 -0.12
N LEU A 597 74.46 -63.15 0.56
CA LEU A 597 75.75 -63.35 1.23
C LEU A 597 75.68 -64.47 2.28
N SER A 598 74.60 -64.52 3.07
CA SER A 598 74.38 -65.58 4.07
C SER A 598 74.25 -66.97 3.44
N ASN A 599 73.57 -67.07 2.29
CA ASN A 599 73.43 -68.33 1.56
C ASN A 599 74.76 -68.79 0.95
N PHE A 600 75.54 -67.87 0.36
CA PHE A 600 76.85 -68.20 -0.23
C PHE A 600 77.93 -68.52 0.81
N LYS A 601 77.85 -67.97 2.03
CA LYS A 601 78.72 -68.34 3.15
C LYS A 601 78.69 -69.83 3.48
N LYS A 602 77.57 -70.51 3.20
CA LYS A 602 77.39 -71.94 3.48
C LYS A 602 78.03 -72.85 2.41
N VAL A 603 78.40 -72.29 1.25
CA VAL A 603 78.81 -73.04 0.06
C VAL A 603 80.29 -72.79 -0.31
N LEU A 604 80.85 -71.63 0.02
CA LEU A 604 82.24 -71.26 -0.27
C LEU A 604 83.19 -71.53 0.92
N ASN A 605 84.44 -71.80 0.58
CA ASN A 605 85.62 -71.83 1.45
C ASN A 605 85.93 -70.44 2.04
N GLU A 606 86.41 -70.37 3.29
CA GLU A 606 86.52 -69.12 4.07
C GLU A 606 87.30 -67.99 3.37
N VAL A 607 88.30 -68.34 2.55
CA VAL A 607 89.14 -67.39 1.80
C VAL A 607 88.35 -66.70 0.68
N ASP A 608 87.54 -67.45 -0.05
CA ASP A 608 86.73 -66.93 -1.16
C ASP A 608 85.58 -66.07 -0.63
N PHE A 609 84.98 -66.46 0.51
CA PHE A 609 83.97 -65.65 1.18
C PHE A 609 84.54 -64.33 1.76
N ALA A 610 85.75 -64.37 2.34
CA ALA A 610 86.44 -63.18 2.81
C ALA A 610 86.76 -62.22 1.64
N THR A 611 87.20 -62.76 0.51
CA THR A 611 87.52 -61.99 -0.72
C THR A 611 86.26 -61.33 -1.30
N LEU A 612 85.14 -62.05 -1.36
CA LEU A 612 83.85 -61.52 -1.79
C LEU A 612 83.36 -60.36 -0.90
N ASN A 613 83.50 -60.51 0.42
CA ASN A 613 83.12 -59.46 1.38
C ASN A 613 83.98 -58.20 1.25
N VAL A 614 85.28 -58.35 0.96
CA VAL A 614 86.17 -57.21 0.69
C VAL A 614 85.75 -56.51 -0.60
N ILE A 615 85.55 -57.26 -1.69
CA ILE A 615 85.15 -56.70 -2.99
C ILE A 615 83.81 -55.94 -2.90
N VAL A 616 82.80 -56.50 -2.23
CA VAL A 616 81.50 -55.85 -2.06
C VAL A 616 81.58 -54.65 -1.12
N ASN A 617 82.50 -54.64 -0.15
CA ASN A 617 82.66 -53.52 0.79
C ASN A 617 83.56 -52.39 0.31
N GLU A 618 84.59 -52.67 -0.48
CA GLU A 618 85.52 -51.69 -1.05
C GLU A 618 84.95 -50.92 -2.26
N THR A 619 83.94 -51.47 -2.94
CA THR A 619 83.34 -50.88 -4.15
C THR A 619 82.24 -49.83 -3.90
N GLY A 620 82.16 -49.27 -2.69
CA GLY A 620 81.43 -48.02 -2.44
C GLY A 620 82.18 -46.86 -3.08
N PHE A 621 81.96 -46.64 -4.38
CA PHE A 621 82.76 -45.82 -5.31
C PHE A 621 83.26 -44.46 -4.82
N GLU A 622 84.45 -44.07 -5.32
CA GLU A 622 84.86 -42.66 -5.51
C GLU A 622 83.77 -41.80 -6.16
#